data_AF-T1RTX2-F1
#
_entry.id   AF-T1RTX2-F1
#
_cell.length_a   1.000
_cell.length_b   1.000
_cell.length_c   1.000
_cell.angle_alpha   90.00
_cell.angle_beta   90.00
_cell.angle_gamma   90.00
#
_symmetry.space_group_name_H-M   'P 1'
#
loop_
_entity.id
_entity.type
_entity.pdbx_description
1 polymer ?
#
loop_
_entity_poly.entity_id
_entity_poly.type
_entity_poly.pdbx_seq_one_letter_code
_entity_poly.pdbx_strand_id
1 'polypeptide(L)'
;QGPTCEICPTCPGVCTVHKDCVQCRAFGSGDKKDTCEKECTNFDLIMVKKKEELPPPNEQPYINHCKERDANDYWFFFTYATRNDNTVVVHVA
;
A
#
# COMPACT_ATOMS: atom_id res chain seq x y z
N GLN A 1 10.72 -12.44 -13.77
CA GLN A 1 11.67 -11.60 -14.52
C GLN A 1 12.29 -10.60 -13.54
N GLY A 2 13.48 -10.09 -13.83
CA GLY A 2 14.29 -9.38 -12.83
C GLY A 2 15.26 -10.32 -12.08
N PRO A 3 16.48 -9.85 -11.72
CA PRO A 3 17.53 -10.66 -11.11
C PRO A 3 17.17 -11.26 -9.74
N THR A 4 16.17 -10.73 -9.02
CA THR A 4 15.70 -11.30 -7.74
C THR A 4 14.27 -11.83 -7.79
N CYS A 5 13.73 -12.06 -9.00
CA CYS A 5 12.31 -12.37 -9.23
C CYS A 5 11.36 -11.24 -8.82
N GLU A 6 11.85 -9.99 -8.71
CA GLU A 6 11.03 -8.84 -8.30
C GLU A 6 9.99 -8.42 -9.35
N ILE A 7 10.23 -8.73 -10.63
CA ILE A 7 9.28 -8.47 -11.71
C ILE A 7 8.57 -9.77 -12.05
N CYS A 8 7.50 -10.08 -11.32
CA CYS A 8 6.59 -11.18 -11.67
C CYS A 8 5.38 -10.62 -12.45
N PRO A 9 5.41 -10.59 -13.79
CA PRO A 9 4.32 -10.01 -14.59
C PRO A 9 2.99 -10.77 -14.49
N THR A 10 3.02 -11.99 -13.95
CA THR A 10 1.84 -12.83 -13.68
C THR A 10 1.39 -12.77 -12.21
N CYS A 11 2.19 -12.19 -11.31
CA CYS A 11 1.81 -12.03 -9.93
C CYS A 11 0.99 -10.73 -9.77
N PRO A 12 -0.02 -10.70 -8.90
CA PRO A 12 -0.67 -9.46 -8.54
C PRO A 12 0.39 -8.47 -8.04
N GLY A 13 0.36 -7.25 -8.56
CA GLY A 13 1.31 -6.22 -8.14
C GLY A 13 1.17 -5.92 -6.64
N VAL A 14 2.21 -5.35 -6.05
CA VAL A 14 2.24 -4.90 -4.64
C VAL A 14 0.96 -4.12 -4.29
N CYS A 15 0.48 -3.29 -5.20
CA CYS A 15 -0.77 -2.55 -5.05
C CYS A 15 -1.99 -3.44 -4.79
N THR A 16 -2.27 -4.40 -5.68
CA THR A 16 -3.44 -5.27 -5.57
C THR A 16 -3.36 -6.18 -4.35
N VAL A 17 -2.16 -6.68 -4.00
CA VAL A 17 -1.98 -7.56 -2.82
C VAL A 17 -2.25 -6.81 -1.51
N HIS A 18 -1.82 -5.55 -1.42
CA HIS A 18 -1.92 -4.78 -0.19
C HIS A 18 -3.17 -3.91 -0.09
N LYS A 19 -3.90 -3.71 -1.20
CA LYS A 19 -5.11 -2.91 -1.28
C LYS A 19 -6.07 -3.15 -0.10
N ASP A 20 -6.47 -4.39 0.14
CA ASP A 20 -7.49 -4.70 1.15
C ASP A 20 -7.01 -4.38 2.57
N CYS A 21 -5.72 -4.60 2.84
CA CYS A 21 -5.11 -4.26 4.11
C CYS A 21 -4.98 -2.77 4.32
N VAL A 22 -4.60 -2.02 3.26
CA VAL A 22 -4.54 -0.56 3.31
C VAL A 22 -5.94 0.00 3.54
N GLN A 23 -6.94 -0.50 2.81
CA GLN A 23 -8.32 -0.04 2.93
C GLN A 23 -8.90 -0.31 4.32
N CYS A 24 -8.68 -1.49 4.89
CA CYS A 24 -9.21 -1.82 6.21
C CYS A 24 -8.49 -1.05 7.32
N ARG A 25 -7.16 -0.90 7.25
CA ARG A 25 -6.38 -0.15 8.25
C ARG A 25 -6.67 1.34 8.18
N ALA A 26 -6.92 1.87 6.98
CA ALA A 26 -7.16 3.29 6.78
C ALA A 26 -8.63 3.66 7.03
N PHE A 27 -9.55 3.00 6.34
CA PHE A 27 -10.95 3.40 6.32
C PHE A 27 -11.85 2.52 7.19
N GLY A 28 -11.31 1.47 7.82
CA GLY A 28 -12.11 0.51 8.58
C GLY A 28 -13.13 -0.24 7.72
N SER A 29 -12.87 -0.36 6.41
CA SER A 29 -13.78 -0.91 5.41
C SER A 29 -13.08 -1.91 4.48
N GLY A 30 -13.86 -2.59 3.62
CA GLY A 30 -13.35 -3.58 2.68
C GLY A 30 -13.41 -5.02 3.19
N ASP A 31 -12.97 -5.95 2.36
CA ASP A 31 -13.19 -7.40 2.55
C ASP A 31 -12.44 -7.96 3.76
N LYS A 32 -11.32 -7.34 4.15
CA LYS A 32 -10.51 -7.73 5.31
C LYS A 32 -10.87 -7.02 6.60
N LYS A 33 -11.99 -6.29 6.68
CA LYS A 33 -12.36 -5.53 7.88
C LYS A 33 -12.33 -6.37 9.16
N ASP A 34 -12.84 -7.59 9.12
CA ASP A 34 -12.97 -8.46 10.31
C ASP A 34 -11.64 -9.11 10.75
N THR A 35 -10.70 -9.29 9.81
CA THR A 35 -9.38 -9.89 10.09
C THR A 35 -8.24 -8.87 10.04
N CYS A 36 -8.56 -7.59 9.84
CA CYS A 36 -7.61 -6.51 9.58
C CYS A 36 -6.53 -6.39 10.66
N GLU A 37 -6.93 -6.43 11.93
CA GLU A 37 -6.01 -6.30 13.07
C GLU A 37 -5.05 -7.48 13.24
N LYS A 38 -5.38 -8.64 12.64
CA LYS A 38 -4.54 -9.85 12.72
C LYS A 38 -3.65 -10.00 11.48
N GLU A 39 -4.17 -9.65 10.31
CA GLU A 39 -3.50 -9.91 9.03
C GLU A 39 -2.71 -8.72 8.47
N CYS A 40 -3.04 -7.49 8.89
CA CYS A 40 -2.55 -6.26 8.25
C CYS A 40 -1.62 -5.43 9.16
N THR A 41 -0.90 -6.08 10.08
CA THR A 41 0.02 -5.44 11.05
C THR A 41 1.47 -5.35 10.57
N ASN A 42 1.78 -5.90 9.40
CA ASN A 42 3.15 -6.01 8.87
C ASN A 42 3.73 -4.69 8.30
N PHE A 43 2.99 -3.57 8.40
CA PHE A 43 3.42 -2.27 7.89
C PHE A 43 2.85 -1.13 8.74
N ASP A 44 3.57 -0.01 8.74
CA ASP A 44 3.16 1.24 9.36
C ASP A 44 2.29 2.04 8.38
N LEU A 45 1.05 2.33 8.78
CA LEU A 45 0.11 3.11 7.97
C LEU A 45 0.12 4.57 8.43
N ILE A 46 0.35 5.48 7.49
CA ILE A 46 0.32 6.94 7.69
C ILE A 46 -0.76 7.52 6.78
N MET A 47 -1.77 8.14 7.37
CA MET A 47 -2.76 8.88 6.60
C MET A 47 -2.26 10.29 6.32
N VAL A 48 -2.34 10.70 5.06
CA VAL A 48 -2.11 12.07 4.65
C VAL A 48 -3.42 12.68 4.16
N LYS A 49 -3.56 14.00 4.20
CA LYS A 49 -4.85 14.65 3.85
C LYS A 49 -5.04 14.81 2.36
N LYS A 50 -3.93 14.84 1.62
CA LYS A 50 -3.89 15.18 0.21
C LYS A 50 -2.91 14.26 -0.51
N LYS A 51 -3.22 13.98 -1.77
CA LYS A 51 -2.36 13.17 -2.63
C LYS A 51 -0.96 13.78 -2.79
N GLU A 52 -0.86 15.11 -2.78
CA GLU A 52 0.42 15.82 -2.93
C GLU A 52 1.33 15.68 -1.69
N GLU A 53 0.79 15.25 -0.56
CA GLU A 53 1.55 14.94 0.66
C GLU A 53 2.10 13.50 0.66
N LEU A 54 1.76 12.69 -0.36
CA LEU A 54 2.36 11.37 -0.54
C LEU A 54 3.85 11.53 -0.89
N PRO A 55 4.73 10.67 -0.34
CA PRO A 55 6.17 10.74 -0.62
C PRO A 55 6.44 10.70 -2.12
N PRO A 56 7.28 11.60 -2.66
CA PRO A 56 7.67 11.56 -4.06
C PRO A 56 8.49 10.29 -4.34
N PRO A 57 8.45 9.76 -5.58
CA PRO A 57 9.14 8.52 -5.93
C PRO A 57 10.68 8.58 -5.78
N ASN A 58 11.25 9.77 -5.54
CA ASN A 58 12.68 10.01 -5.43
C ASN A 58 13.21 9.98 -3.97
N GLU A 59 12.34 9.84 -2.95
CA GLU A 59 12.74 9.94 -1.53
C GLU A 59 13.26 8.63 -0.92
N GLN A 60 12.88 7.47 -1.45
CA GLN A 60 13.34 6.16 -0.97
C GLN A 60 13.69 5.25 -2.15
N PRO A 61 14.62 4.31 -2.00
CA PRO A 61 15.12 3.50 -3.11
C PRO A 61 14.03 2.68 -3.82
N TYR A 62 12.94 2.34 -3.12
CA TYR A 62 11.80 1.60 -3.69
C TYR A 62 10.47 2.11 -3.12
N ILE A 63 9.77 2.96 -3.89
CA ILE A 63 8.41 3.43 -3.60
C ILE A 63 7.49 3.00 -4.74
N ASN A 64 6.47 2.20 -4.44
CA ASN A 64 5.40 1.88 -5.38
C ASN A 64 4.23 2.85 -5.17
N HIS A 65 3.86 3.61 -6.19
CA HIS A 65 2.65 4.42 -6.18
C HIS A 65 1.46 3.62 -6.71
N CYS A 66 0.42 3.50 -5.89
CA CYS A 66 -0.75 2.71 -6.17
C CYS A 66 -1.98 3.62 -6.24
N LYS A 67 -2.87 3.30 -7.19
CA LYS A 67 -4.18 3.94 -7.36
C LYS A 67 -5.20 2.81 -7.45
N GLU A 68 -6.02 2.68 -6.42
CA GLU A 68 -6.99 1.59 -6.29
C GLU A 68 -8.39 2.13 -5.99
N ARG A 69 -9.41 1.31 -6.23
CA ARG A 69 -10.80 1.63 -5.88
C ARG A 69 -11.20 0.98 -4.58
N ASP A 70 -11.80 1.73 -3.67
CA ASP A 70 -12.33 1.20 -2.41
C ASP A 70 -13.63 0.40 -2.65
N ALA A 71 -14.25 -0.04 -1.55
CA ALA A 71 -15.52 -0.80 -1.59
C ALA A 71 -16.72 0.04 -2.06
N ASN A 72 -16.59 1.37 -2.12
CA ASN A 72 -17.60 2.30 -2.58
C ASN A 72 -17.33 2.81 -4.02
N ASP A 73 -16.38 2.19 -4.73
CA ASP A 73 -15.90 2.58 -6.06
C ASP A 73 -15.22 3.97 -6.12
N TYR A 74 -14.80 4.53 -4.98
CA TYR A 74 -13.98 5.74 -4.91
C TYR A 74 -12.50 5.43 -5.09
N TRP A 75 -11.81 6.29 -5.83
CA TRP A 75 -10.36 6.21 -5.99
C TRP A 75 -9.64 6.72 -4.74
N PHE A 76 -8.74 5.89 -4.21
CA PHE A 76 -7.78 6.28 -3.18
C PHE A 76 -6.36 6.03 -3.68
N PHE A 77 -5.42 6.80 -3.14
CA PHE A 77 -4.03 6.74 -3.53
C PHE A 77 -3.20 6.30 -2.34
N PHE A 78 -2.26 5.38 -2.58
CA PHE A 78 -1.32 5.04 -1.54
C PHE A 78 0.07 4.76 -2.10
N THR A 79 1.07 4.90 -1.25
CA THR A 79 2.43 4.49 -1.54
C THR A 79 2.83 3.32 -0.67
N TYR A 80 3.60 2.40 -1.23
CA TYR A 80 4.18 1.29 -0.49
C TYR A 80 5.70 1.39 -0.61
N ALA A 81 6.36 1.68 0.51
CA ALA A 81 7.79 1.89 0.58
C ALA A 81 8.44 0.92 1.57
N THR A 82 9.56 0.34 1.17
CA THR A 82 10.39 -0.48 2.05
C THR A 82 11.63 0.31 2.42
N ARG A 83 11.82 0.55 3.72
CA ARG A 83 12.98 1.24 4.27
C ARG A 83 14.18 0.30 4.38
N ASN A 84 15.36 0.90 4.59
CA ASN A 84 16.63 0.18 4.72
C ASN A 84 16.69 -0.78 5.93
N ASP A 85 15.83 -0.59 6.93
CA ASP A 85 15.69 -1.43 8.12
C ASP A 85 14.65 -2.57 7.93
N ASN A 86 14.26 -2.84 6.68
CA ASN A 86 13.19 -3.77 6.29
C ASN A 86 11.79 -3.40 6.83
N THR A 87 11.61 -2.20 7.39
CA THR A 87 10.27 -1.73 7.77
C THR A 87 9.50 -1.29 6.52
N VAL A 88 8.22 -1.65 6.48
CA VAL A 88 7.32 -1.23 5.41
C VAL A 88 6.49 -0.06 5.91
N VAL A 89 6.52 1.03 5.15
CA VAL A 89 5.71 2.22 5.44
C VAL A 89 4.76 2.47 4.28
N VAL A 90 3.49 2.63 4.62
CA VAL A 90 2.41 2.90 3.68
C VAL A 90 1.83 4.27 3.97
N HIS A 91 1.82 5.15 2.96
CA HIS A 91 1.10 6.42 3.06
C HIS A 91 -0.18 6.33 2.26
N VAL A 92 -1.31 6.75 2.80
CA VAL A 92 -2.62 6.70 2.15
C VAL A 92 -3.29 8.06 2.16
N ALA A 93 -3.90 8.44 1.04
CA ALA A 93 -4.63 9.67 0.80
C ALA A 93 -6.03 9.37 0.26
#